data_AF-A0A2K0AWI2-F1
#
_entry.id   AF-A0A2K0AWI2-F1
#
_cell.length_a   1.000
_cell.length_b   1.000
_cell.length_c   1.000
_cell.angle_alpha   90.00
_cell.angle_beta   90.00
_cell.angle_gamma   90.00
#
_symmetry.space_group_name_H-M   'P 1'
#
loop_
_entity.id
_entity.type
_entity.pdbx_description
1 polymer ?
#
loop_
_entity_poly.entity_id
_entity_poly.type
_entity_poly.pdbx_seq_one_letter_code
_entity_poly.pdbx_strand_id
1 'polypeptide(L)' 'MFGYQVNEHVTLKILEEREAEQLFKLVDANRDYLGEFLPFVEYTTEVTHSKKFIQSALE' A
#
# COMPACT_ATOMS: atom_id res chain seq x y z
N MET A 1 -5.72 -16.06 -7.91
CA MET A 1 -5.59 -14.92 -6.99
C MET A 1 -6.44 -15.25 -5.77
N PHE A 2 -5.80 -15.51 -4.62
CA PHE A 2 -6.52 -15.81 -3.38
C PHE A 2 -6.82 -14.50 -2.67
N GLY A 3 -8.11 -14.27 -2.38
CA GLY A 3 -8.57 -13.11 -1.63
C GLY A 3 -9.76 -13.49 -0.78
N TYR A 4 -9.91 -12.84 0.37
CA TYR A 4 -11.06 -12.98 1.24
C TYR A 4 -12.14 -12.00 0.79
N GLN A 5 -13.29 -12.51 0.35
CA GLN A 5 -14.43 -11.67 -0.04
C GLN A 5 -15.08 -11.09 1.22
N VAL A 6 -15.12 -9.76 1.33
CA VAL A 6 -15.78 -9.07 2.44
C VAL A 6 -17.27 -8.88 2.13
N ASN A 7 -17.59 -8.46 0.90
CA ASN A 7 -18.94 -8.30 0.37
C ASN A 7 -18.91 -8.28 -1.17
N GLU A 8 -20.02 -7.99 -1.85
CA GLU A 8 -20.11 -7.99 -3.33
C GLU A 8 -19.12 -7.05 -4.05
N HIS A 9 -18.61 -6.02 -3.38
CA HIS A 9 -17.75 -4.99 -3.98
C HIS A 9 -16.32 -4.97 -3.44
N VAL A 10 -16.05 -5.68 -2.34
CA VAL A 10 -14.77 -5.57 -1.61
C VAL A 10 -14.16 -6.94 -1.37
N THR A 11 -12.90 -7.08 -1.79
CA THR A 11 -12.06 -8.26 -1.57
C THR A 11 -10.76 -7.84 -0.90
N LEU A 12 -10.39 -8.52 0.17
CA LEU A 12 -9.07 -8.39 0.79
C LEU A 12 -8.12 -9.38 0.16
N LYS A 13 -6.88 -8.96 -0.11
CA LYS A 13 -5.83 -9.83 -0.63
C LYS A 13 -4.53 -9.53 0.07
N ILE A 14 -3.64 -10.53 0.10
CA ILE A 14 -2.25 -10.31 0.47
C ILE A 14 -1.61 -9.43 -0.61
N LEU A 15 -0.83 -8.44 -0.18
CA LEU A 15 -0.12 -7.55 -1.09
C LEU A 15 0.96 -8.31 -1.86
N GLU A 16 1.08 -8.03 -3.15
CA GLU A 16 2.10 -8.60 -4.03
C GLU A 16 3.06 -7.51 -4.55
N GLU A 17 4.33 -7.83 -4.78
CA GLU A 17 5.33 -6.82 -5.20
C GLU A 17 4.93 -6.02 -6.45
N ARG A 18 4.20 -6.66 -7.38
CA ARG A 18 3.69 -6.03 -8.61
C ARG A 18 2.73 -4.87 -8.36
N GLU A 19 2.24 -4.73 -7.13
CA GLU A 19 1.25 -3.74 -6.70
C GLU A 19 1.90 -2.53 -6.02
N ALA A 20 3.23 -2.57 -5.80
CA ALA A 20 3.98 -1.50 -5.16
C ALA A 20 3.76 -0.13 -5.80
N GLU A 21 3.71 -0.05 -7.13
CA GLU A 21 3.48 1.20 -7.84
C GLU A 21 2.07 1.76 -7.58
N GLN A 22 1.05 0.90 -7.58
CA GLN A 22 -0.33 1.32 -7.32
C GLN A 22 -0.50 1.77 -5.87
N LEU A 23 0.10 1.03 -4.92
CA LEU A 23 0.11 1.39 -3.51
C LEU A 23 0.81 2.73 -3.26
N PHE A 24 1.99 2.92 -3.84
CA PHE A 24 2.74 4.17 -3.75
C PHE A 24 1.92 5.35 -4.28
N LYS A 25 1.34 5.23 -5.48
CA LYS A 25 0.51 6.29 -6.07
C LYS A 25 -0.71 6.62 -5.21
N LEU A 26 -1.33 5.63 -4.57
CA LEU A 26 -2.47 5.86 -3.68
C LEU A 26 -2.05 6.66 -2.43
N VAL A 27 -0.92 6.33 -1.84
CA VAL A 27 -0.35 7.09 -0.71
C VAL A 27 0.02 8.50 -1.15
N ASP A 28 0.73 8.64 -2.26
CA ASP A 28 1.23 9.92 -2.76
C ASP A 28 0.09 10.87 -3.15
N ALA A 29 -0.96 10.36 -3.79
CA ALA A 29 -2.16 11.12 -4.14
C ALA A 29 -2.94 11.64 -2.92
N ASN A 30 -2.72 11.06 -1.73
CA ASN A 30 -3.38 11.46 -0.48
C ASN A 30 -2.38 11.96 0.57
N ARG A 31 -1.14 12.28 0.16
CA ARG A 31 0.00 12.58 1.04
C ARG A 31 -0.30 13.69 2.04
N ASP A 32 -0.92 14.78 1.59
CA ASP A 32 -1.18 15.94 2.45
C ASP A 32 -2.08 15.57 3.62
N TYR A 33 -3.20 14.88 3.35
CA TYR A 33 -4.14 14.47 4.39
C TYR A 33 -3.62 13.31 5.24
N LEU A 34 -3.03 12.28 4.62
CA LEU A 34 -2.50 11.14 5.37
C LEU A 34 -1.31 11.54 6.24
N GLY A 35 -0.47 12.48 5.79
CA GLY A 35 0.71 12.96 6.48
C GLY A 35 0.41 13.69 7.79
N GLU A 36 -0.81 14.22 7.96
CA GLU A 36 -1.26 14.81 9.22
C GLU A 36 -1.37 13.78 10.35
N PHE A 37 -1.61 12.50 10.02
CA PHE A 37 -1.92 11.44 11.00
C PHE A 37 -0.96 10.25 10.96
N LEU A 38 -0.33 9.98 9.82
CA LEU A 38 0.42 8.75 9.55
C LEU A 38 1.89 9.10 9.21
N PRO A 39 2.83 8.95 10.17
CA PRO A 39 4.23 9.35 9.97
C PRO A 39 4.95 8.63 8.81
N PHE A 40 4.53 7.41 8.44
CA PHE A 40 5.18 6.66 7.36
C PHE A 40 5.09 7.36 5.99
N VAL A 41 4.12 8.26 5.82
CA VAL A 41 3.87 8.96 4.57
C VAL A 41 5.09 9.82 4.20
N GLU A 42 5.67 10.53 5.17
CA GLU A 42 6.88 11.34 4.97
C GLU A 42 8.05 10.51 4.44
N TYR A 43 8.19 9.26 4.90
CA TYR A 43 9.27 8.37 4.49
C TYR A 43 8.98 7.60 3.19
N THR A 44 7.74 7.59 2.71
CA THR A 44 7.34 6.87 1.49
C THR A 44 7.45 7.79 0.28
N THR A 45 8.67 8.07 -0.17
CA THR A 45 8.95 9.03 -1.27
C THR A 45 9.21 8.41 -2.64
N GLU A 46 9.36 7.09 -2.73
CA GLU A 46 9.62 6.36 -3.97
C GLU A 46 8.91 4.99 -3.95
N VAL A 47 8.62 4.44 -5.13
CA VAL A 47 7.93 3.14 -5.30
C VAL A 47 8.68 2.01 -4.58
N THR A 48 10.00 2.09 -4.54
CA THR A 48 10.89 1.14 -3.82
C THR A 48 10.61 1.08 -2.32
N HIS A 49 10.12 2.14 -1.68
CA HIS A 49 9.69 2.11 -0.27
C HIS A 49 8.44 1.25 -0.10
N SER A 50 7.44 1.40 -0.98
CA SER A 50 6.26 0.53 -0.98
C SER A 50 6.62 -0.92 -1.31
N LYS A 51 7.58 -1.13 -2.22
CA LYS A 51 8.08 -2.48 -2.52
C LYS A 51 8.72 -3.14 -1.30
N LYS A 52 9.60 -2.43 -0.58
CA LYS A 52 10.23 -2.93 0.66
C LYS A 52 9.19 -3.25 1.74
N PHE A 53 8.17 -2.41 1.90
CA PHE A 53 7.07 -2.69 2.82
C PHE A 53 6.35 -4.00 2.48
N ILE A 54 6.00 -4.22 1.21
CA ILE A 54 5.36 -5.46 0.76
C ILE A 54 6.25 -6.67 1.03
N GLN A 55 7.55 -6.57 0.73
CA GLN A 55 8.52 -7.64 1.02
C GLN A 55 8.57 -7.97 2.52
N SER A 56 8.65 -6.95 3.38
CA SER A 56 8.69 -7.15 4.84
C SER A 56 7.39 -7.72 5.42
N ALA A 57 6.25 -7.55 4.74
CA ALA A 57 4.96 -8.09 5.18
C ALA A 57 4.75 -9.56 4.78
N LEU A 58 5.61 -10.10 3.90
CA LEU A 58 5.59 -11.49 3.45
C LEU A 58 6.59 -12.38 4.21
N GLU A 59 7.46 -11.77 5.02
CA GLU A 59 8.38 -12.43 5.95
C GLU A 59 7.70 -12.77 7.28
#